data_AF-A0A958USE6-F1
#
_entry.id   AF-A0A958USE6-F1
#
_cell.length_a   1.000
_cell.length_b   1.000
_cell.length_c   1.000
_cell.angle_alpha   90.00
_cell.angle_beta   90.00
_cell.angle_gamma   90.00
#
_symmetry.space_group_name_H-M   'P 1'
#
loop_
_entity.id
_entity.type
_entity.pdbx_description
1 polymer ?
#
loop_
_entity_poly.entity_id
_entity_poly.type
_entity_poly.pdbx_seq_one_letter_code
_entity_poly.pdbx_strand_id
1 'polypeptide(L)'
;HLFEAALYCASNGKARLHFTISEKHEDKFDEEFQRIEKIVERKKNTQFDIVFSYQKESTDTIAVTKNNEPFRQEDGSLLFRPSGHGALLDNLNDIDADIIFVKNIDNVVVFKYENEVAYYKKMLGGILLSVQEQAFQYAERLELRTVTDTEITE
;
A
#
# COMPACT_ATOMS: atom_id res chain seq x y z
N HIS A 1 -5.02 -9.41 7.42
CA HIS A 1 -5.31 -8.62 6.20
C HIS A 1 -6.81 -8.44 5.93
N LEU A 2 -7.56 -9.41 5.37
CA LEU A 2 -9.00 -9.18 5.06
C LEU A 2 -9.84 -8.79 6.30
N PHE A 3 -9.64 -9.48 7.42
CA PHE A 3 -10.31 -9.16 8.69
C PHE A 3 -10.05 -7.73 9.16
N GLU A 4 -8.82 -7.24 8.97
CA GLU A 4 -8.40 -5.89 9.35
C GLU A 4 -8.97 -4.85 8.37
N ALA A 5 -8.90 -5.13 7.06
CA ALA A 5 -9.46 -4.25 6.04
C ALA A 5 -10.97 -4.04 6.22
N ALA A 6 -11.70 -5.08 6.65
CA ALA A 6 -13.11 -4.94 7.01
C ALA A 6 -13.36 -3.95 8.17
N LEU A 7 -12.38 -3.77 9.07
CA LEU A 7 -12.53 -2.90 10.23
C LEU A 7 -12.23 -1.44 9.91
N TYR A 8 -11.24 -1.14 9.06
CA TYR A 8 -10.80 0.24 8.81
C TYR A 8 -10.73 0.70 7.36
N CYS A 9 -10.82 -0.19 6.37
CA CYS A 9 -10.90 0.16 4.95
C CYS A 9 -12.31 0.03 4.38
N ALA A 10 -13.23 -0.64 5.08
CA ALA A 10 -14.58 -0.86 4.58
C ALA A 10 -15.41 0.43 4.59
N SER A 11 -16.04 0.73 3.45
CA SER A 11 -17.03 1.79 3.29
C SER A 11 -18.22 1.24 2.52
N ASN A 12 -19.44 1.55 2.96
CA ASN A 12 -20.68 1.04 2.36
C ASN A 12 -20.69 -0.49 2.19
N GLY A 13 -20.13 -1.22 3.15
CA GLY A 13 -20.05 -2.68 3.13
C GLY A 13 -19.04 -3.26 2.13
N LYS A 14 -18.17 -2.44 1.53
CA LYS A 14 -17.13 -2.87 0.59
C LYS A 14 -15.75 -2.42 1.06
N ALA A 15 -14.76 -3.30 1.00
CA ALA A 15 -13.36 -2.98 1.27
C ALA A 15 -12.51 -3.29 0.04
N ARG A 16 -11.73 -2.30 -0.42
CA ARG A 16 -10.74 -2.48 -1.48
C ARG A 16 -9.40 -2.91 -0.88
N LEU A 17 -8.81 -3.96 -1.43
CA LEU A 17 -7.47 -4.43 -1.08
C LEU A 17 -6.65 -4.59 -2.36
N HIS A 18 -5.38 -4.20 -2.27
CA HIS A 18 -4.44 -4.39 -3.34
C HIS A 18 -3.23 -5.15 -2.80
N PHE A 19 -2.87 -6.26 -3.45
CA PHE A 19 -1.71 -7.05 -3.08
C PHE A 19 -0.67 -7.00 -4.20
N THR A 20 0.55 -6.60 -3.85
CA THR A 20 1.70 -6.83 -4.71
C THR A 20 2.26 -8.22 -4.42
N ILE A 21 2.21 -9.11 -5.41
CA ILE A 21 2.66 -10.49 -5.31
C ILE A 21 3.71 -10.79 -6.38
N SER A 22 4.40 -11.93 -6.25
CA SER A 22 5.22 -12.46 -7.34
C SER A 22 4.31 -13.13 -8.37
N GLU A 23 4.47 -12.78 -9.64
CA GLU A 23 3.73 -13.37 -10.78
C GLU A 23 3.78 -14.91 -10.76
N LYS A 24 4.92 -15.49 -10.37
CA LYS A 24 5.13 -16.94 -10.24
C LYS A 24 4.23 -17.63 -9.20
N HIS A 25 3.49 -16.87 -8.39
CA HIS A 25 2.64 -17.38 -7.33
C HIS A 25 1.17 -16.98 -7.50
N GLU A 26 0.81 -16.34 -8.61
CA GLU A 26 -0.56 -15.86 -8.89
C GLU A 26 -1.62 -16.94 -8.68
N ASP A 27 -1.49 -18.10 -9.34
CA ASP A 27 -2.46 -19.20 -9.23
C ASP A 27 -2.71 -19.62 -7.76
N LYS A 28 -1.67 -19.62 -6.93
CA LYS A 28 -1.78 -19.98 -5.51
C LYS A 28 -2.52 -18.93 -4.70
N PHE A 29 -2.34 -17.66 -5.03
CA PHE A 29 -3.06 -16.56 -4.39
C PHE A 29 -4.54 -16.58 -4.79
N ASP A 30 -4.84 -16.83 -6.07
CA ASP A 30 -6.21 -16.95 -6.57
C ASP A 30 -6.97 -18.10 -5.90
N GLU A 31 -6.38 -19.29 -5.86
CA GLU A 31 -6.98 -20.47 -5.21
C GLU A 31 -7.25 -20.23 -3.72
N GLU A 32 -6.24 -19.71 -3.00
CA GLU A 32 -6.36 -19.44 -1.57
C GLU A 32 -7.40 -18.33 -1.31
N PHE A 33 -7.46 -17.31 -2.16
CA PHE A 33 -8.45 -16.25 -2.06
C PHE A 33 -9.87 -16.77 -2.24
N GLN A 34 -10.13 -17.52 -3.32
CA GLN A 34 -11.45 -18.13 -3.56
C GLN A 34 -11.91 -19.02 -2.39
N ARG A 35 -10.95 -19.68 -1.73
CA ARG A 35 -11.21 -20.51 -0.56
C ARG A 35 -11.62 -19.70 0.67
N ILE A 36 -10.95 -18.57 0.95
CA ILE A 36 -11.15 -17.80 2.17
C ILE A 36 -12.20 -16.69 2.04
N GLU A 37 -12.36 -16.09 0.86
CA GLU A 37 -13.17 -14.90 0.60
C GLU A 37 -14.58 -15.07 1.16
N LYS A 38 -15.32 -16.07 0.69
CA LYS A 38 -16.71 -16.34 1.11
C LYS A 38 -16.83 -16.54 2.63
N ILE A 39 -15.80 -17.07 3.27
CA ILE A 39 -15.79 -17.29 4.73
C ILE A 39 -15.65 -15.95 5.45
N VAL A 40 -14.73 -15.10 5.00
CA VAL A 40 -14.47 -13.80 5.64
C VAL A 40 -15.60 -12.82 5.36
N GLU A 41 -16.13 -12.78 4.14
CA GLU A 41 -17.26 -11.92 3.77
C GLU A 41 -18.47 -12.18 4.65
N ARG A 42 -18.84 -13.46 4.84
CA ARG A 42 -19.95 -13.85 5.72
C ARG A 42 -19.69 -13.46 7.18
N LYS A 43 -18.47 -13.62 7.67
CA LYS A 43 -18.11 -13.31 9.06
C LYS A 43 -18.09 -11.81 9.34
N LYS A 44 -17.67 -10.99 8.38
CA LYS A 44 -17.50 -9.54 8.55
C LYS A 44 -18.60 -8.72 7.89
N ASN A 45 -19.55 -9.34 7.20
CA ASN A 45 -20.61 -8.68 6.43
C ASN A 45 -20.05 -7.56 5.55
N THR A 46 -18.95 -7.86 4.85
CA THR A 46 -18.20 -6.93 4.01
C THR A 46 -17.78 -7.67 2.75
N GLN A 47 -18.01 -7.07 1.59
CA GLN A 47 -17.51 -7.56 0.32
C GLN A 47 -16.09 -7.06 0.08
N PHE A 48 -15.24 -7.89 -0.51
CA PHE A 48 -13.86 -7.53 -0.79
C PHE A 48 -13.65 -7.37 -2.29
N ASP A 49 -13.11 -6.22 -2.69
CA ASP A 49 -12.62 -5.98 -4.04
C ASP A 49 -11.10 -6.09 -4.00
N ILE A 50 -10.57 -7.18 -4.55
CA ILE A 50 -9.16 -7.53 -4.45
C ILE A 50 -8.52 -7.49 -5.82
N VAL A 51 -7.45 -6.71 -5.92
CA VAL A 51 -6.64 -6.55 -7.12
C VAL A 51 -5.20 -6.95 -6.82
N PHE A 52 -4.57 -7.60 -7.79
CA PHE A 52 -3.17 -7.96 -7.72
C PHE A 52 -2.33 -7.07 -8.63
N SER A 53 -1.16 -6.69 -8.16
CA SER A 53 -0.08 -6.22 -9.02
C SER A 53 1.14 -7.10 -8.86
N TYR A 54 2.03 -7.01 -9.83
CA TYR A 54 3.30 -7.72 -9.82
C TYR A 54 4.42 -6.70 -9.71
N GLN A 55 5.49 -7.09 -9.03
CA GLN A 55 6.73 -6.32 -9.10
C GLN A 55 7.26 -6.41 -10.54
N LYS A 56 7.34 -5.26 -11.24
CA LYS A 56 7.85 -5.19 -12.61
C LYS A 56 9.34 -5.56 -12.61
N GLU A 57 9.74 -6.61 -13.35
CA GLU A 57 11.15 -7.02 -13.48
C GLU A 57 12.03 -5.89 -14.07
N SER A 58 11.44 -4.93 -14.78
CA SER A 58 12.12 -3.72 -15.25
C SER A 58 12.65 -2.82 -14.13
N THR A 59 12.19 -3.03 -12.90
CA THR A 59 12.72 -2.35 -11.71
C THR A 59 13.91 -3.07 -11.11
N ASP A 60 14.30 -4.25 -11.59
CA ASP A 60 15.42 -4.99 -11.04
C ASP A 60 16.74 -4.23 -11.24
N THR A 61 17.54 -4.19 -10.19
CA THR A 61 18.84 -3.53 -10.20
C THR A 61 19.93 -4.55 -10.53
N ILE A 62 20.94 -4.12 -11.27
CA ILE A 62 22.14 -4.92 -11.53
C ILE A 62 22.81 -5.29 -10.21
N ALA A 63 22.98 -6.58 -9.94
CA ALA A 63 23.77 -7.04 -8.81
C ALA A 63 25.24 -6.69 -9.03
N VAL A 64 25.92 -6.21 -8.00
CA VAL A 64 27.35 -5.85 -8.07
C VAL A 64 28.19 -6.74 -7.16
N THR A 65 29.45 -6.95 -7.54
CA THR A 65 30.46 -7.59 -6.69
C THR A 65 30.87 -6.66 -5.54
N LYS A 66 31.68 -7.17 -4.59
CA LYS A 66 32.23 -6.34 -3.50
C LYS A 66 33.07 -5.14 -4.00
N ASN A 67 33.54 -5.20 -5.24
CA ASN A 67 34.32 -4.14 -5.88
C ASN A 67 33.44 -3.16 -6.69
N ASN A 68 32.10 -3.26 -6.56
CA ASN A 68 31.13 -2.46 -7.30
C ASN A 68 31.14 -2.70 -8.83
N GLU A 69 31.55 -3.89 -9.28
CA GLU A 69 31.51 -4.29 -10.68
C GLU A 69 30.24 -5.11 -10.97
N PRO A 70 29.61 -4.99 -12.16
CA PRO A 70 28.44 -5.80 -12.52
C PRO A 70 28.72 -7.29 -12.39
N PHE A 71 27.89 -7.99 -11.61
CA PHE A 71 27.99 -9.42 -11.40
C PHE A 71 27.51 -10.16 -12.65
N ARG A 72 28.32 -11.13 -13.11
CA ARG A 72 28.01 -11.97 -14.27
C ARG A 72 27.85 -13.43 -13.86
N GLN A 73 26.86 -14.10 -14.44
CA GLN A 73 26.68 -15.54 -14.32
C GLN A 73 27.75 -16.29 -15.15
N GLU A 74 27.82 -17.62 -15.00
CA GLU A 74 28.78 -18.47 -15.73
C GLU A 74 28.62 -18.38 -17.26
N ASP A 75 27.41 -18.08 -17.74
CA ASP A 75 27.10 -17.86 -19.16
C ASP A 75 27.44 -16.44 -19.67
N GLY A 76 27.96 -15.56 -18.79
CA GLY A 76 28.33 -14.18 -19.10
C GLY A 76 27.19 -13.15 -18.99
N SER A 77 25.95 -13.59 -18.74
CA SER A 77 24.80 -12.71 -18.53
C SER A 77 24.89 -11.94 -17.21
N LEU A 78 24.27 -10.75 -17.14
CA LEU A 78 24.21 -9.96 -15.91
C LEU A 78 23.17 -10.54 -14.94
N LEU A 79 23.50 -10.60 -13.66
CA LEU A 79 22.54 -10.95 -12.63
C LEU A 79 21.76 -9.69 -12.22
N PHE A 80 20.44 -9.75 -12.36
CA PHE A 80 19.52 -8.75 -11.86
C PHE A 80 18.91 -9.22 -10.54
N ARG A 81 18.67 -8.28 -9.63
CA ARG A 81 17.98 -8.54 -8.37
C ARG A 81 16.80 -7.58 -8.22
N PRO A 82 15.69 -8.03 -7.61
CA PRO A 82 14.62 -7.14 -7.24
C PRO A 82 15.15 -5.94 -6.47
N SER A 83 14.84 -4.72 -6.92
CA SER A 83 15.27 -3.45 -6.30
C SER A 83 14.66 -3.18 -4.92
N GLY A 84 13.93 -4.15 -4.36
CA GLY A 84 13.21 -4.01 -3.10
C GLY A 84 12.02 -3.05 -3.24
N HIS A 85 11.97 -2.03 -2.38
CA HIS A 85 10.81 -1.14 -2.24
C HIS A 85 10.62 -0.16 -3.41
N GLY A 86 11.56 -0.06 -4.36
CA GLY A 86 11.43 0.83 -5.53
C GLY A 86 10.23 0.49 -6.42
N ALA A 87 9.91 -0.80 -6.55
CA ALA A 87 8.74 -1.28 -7.28
C ALA A 87 7.39 -0.93 -6.62
N LEU A 88 7.39 -0.57 -5.32
CA LEU A 88 6.17 -0.20 -4.61
C LEU A 88 5.62 1.13 -5.12
N LEU A 89 6.49 2.11 -5.40
CA LEU A 89 6.04 3.45 -5.82
C LEU A 89 5.30 3.43 -7.15
N ASP A 90 5.81 2.69 -8.14
CA ASP A 90 5.12 2.53 -9.42
C ASP A 90 3.75 1.86 -9.24
N ASN A 91 3.69 0.81 -8.41
CA ASN A 91 2.42 0.15 -8.11
C ASN A 91 1.44 1.04 -7.35
N LEU A 92 1.94 1.93 -6.47
CA LEU A 92 1.10 2.89 -5.76
C LEU A 92 0.57 4.00 -6.68
N ASN A 93 1.37 4.43 -7.67
CA ASN A 93 0.95 5.42 -8.67
C ASN A 93 -0.18 4.89 -9.58
N ASP A 94 -0.22 3.57 -9.79
CA ASP A 94 -1.26 2.92 -10.60
C ASP A 94 -2.60 2.75 -9.84
N ILE A 95 -2.64 3.05 -8.53
CA ILE A 95 -3.85 2.94 -7.69
C ILE A 95 -4.58 4.28 -7.59
N ASP A 96 -5.82 4.32 -8.08
CA ASP A 96 -6.72 5.47 -7.95
C ASP A 96 -7.44 5.49 -6.59
N ALA A 97 -6.84 6.17 -5.61
CA ALA A 97 -7.39 6.39 -4.28
C ALA A 97 -6.83 7.64 -3.60
N ASP A 98 -7.65 8.33 -2.81
CA ASP A 98 -7.23 9.51 -2.03
C ASP A 98 -6.31 9.14 -0.85
N ILE A 99 -6.58 8.00 -0.20
CA ILE A 99 -5.84 7.50 0.96
C ILE A 99 -5.60 6.01 0.82
N ILE A 100 -4.35 5.59 1.03
CA ILE A 100 -3.93 4.19 0.98
C ILE A 100 -3.29 3.80 2.32
N PHE A 101 -3.81 2.74 2.94
CA PHE A 101 -3.16 2.12 4.09
C PHE A 101 -2.16 1.05 3.63
N VAL A 102 -0.86 1.34 3.72
CA VAL A 102 0.20 0.39 3.35
C VAL A 102 0.57 -0.50 4.54
N LYS A 103 0.75 -1.80 4.26
CA LYS A 103 1.12 -2.80 5.27
C LYS A 103 1.91 -3.95 4.64
N ASN A 104 2.96 -4.39 5.33
CA ASN A 104 3.71 -5.58 4.93
C ASN A 104 2.91 -6.86 5.20
N ILE A 105 3.10 -7.86 4.35
CA ILE A 105 2.33 -9.11 4.39
C ILE A 105 2.63 -9.97 5.63
N ASP A 106 3.83 -9.86 6.20
CA ASP A 106 4.31 -10.57 7.38
C ASP A 106 3.84 -9.96 8.70
N ASN A 107 3.42 -8.70 8.70
CA ASN A 107 2.91 -8.00 9.87
C ASN A 107 1.47 -8.45 10.19
N VAL A 108 1.26 -9.68 10.63
CA VAL A 108 -0.08 -10.19 10.97
C VAL A 108 -0.37 -9.95 12.45
N VAL A 109 -1.40 -9.15 12.75
CA VAL A 109 -1.84 -8.89 14.12
C VAL A 109 -2.50 -10.13 14.72
N VAL A 110 -2.22 -10.41 16.00
CA VAL A 110 -2.98 -11.42 16.74
C VAL A 110 -4.42 -10.95 16.91
N PHE A 111 -5.39 -11.82 16.61
CA PHE A 111 -6.83 -11.50 16.58
C PHE A 111 -7.33 -10.66 17.78
N LYS A 112 -6.81 -10.91 18.98
CA LYS A 112 -7.15 -10.16 20.21
C LYS A 112 -6.96 -8.63 20.06
N TYR A 113 -6.00 -8.19 19.25
CA TYR A 113 -5.65 -6.78 19.08
C TYR A 113 -6.20 -6.17 17.78
N GLU A 114 -7.06 -6.89 17.03
CA GLU A 114 -7.54 -6.40 15.72
C GLU A 114 -8.30 -5.08 15.82
N ASN A 115 -9.14 -4.94 16.84
CA ASN A 115 -9.94 -3.72 17.05
C ASN A 115 -9.09 -2.55 17.51
N GLU A 116 -8.05 -2.82 18.31
CA GLU A 116 -7.12 -1.79 18.78
C GLU A 116 -6.27 -1.26 17.62
N VAL A 117 -5.73 -2.15 16.79
CA VAL A 117 -5.01 -1.76 15.57
C VAL A 117 -5.92 -0.96 14.63
N ALA A 118 -7.16 -1.41 14.43
CA ALA A 118 -8.12 -0.70 13.59
C ALA A 118 -8.45 0.70 14.14
N TYR A 119 -8.60 0.83 15.46
CA TYR A 119 -8.83 2.12 16.12
C TYR A 119 -7.69 3.09 15.84
N TYR A 120 -6.44 2.68 16.09
CA TYR A 120 -5.28 3.55 15.84
C TYR A 120 -5.07 3.85 14.36
N LYS A 121 -5.35 2.90 13.46
CA LYS A 121 -5.30 3.15 12.00
C LYS A 121 -6.30 4.22 11.57
N LYS A 122 -7.54 4.17 12.08
CA LYS A 122 -8.54 5.22 11.82
C LYS A 122 -8.13 6.56 12.41
N MET A 123 -7.60 6.57 13.64
CA MET A 123 -7.10 7.79 14.27
C MET A 123 -5.99 8.44 13.43
N LEU A 124 -5.00 7.66 12.97
CA LEU A 124 -3.94 8.14 12.09
C LEU A 124 -4.49 8.66 10.76
N GLY A 125 -5.49 7.97 10.18
CA GLY A 125 -6.19 8.46 8.99
C GLY A 125 -6.89 9.80 9.21
N GLY A 126 -7.53 9.99 10.36
CA GLY A 126 -8.13 11.26 10.74
C GLY A 126 -7.12 12.39 10.93
N ILE A 127 -5.96 12.10 11.54
CA ILE A 127 -4.86 13.07 11.67
C ILE A 127 -4.31 13.43 10.28
N LEU A 128 -4.10 12.45 9.40
CA LEU A 128 -3.66 12.68 8.03
C LEU A 128 -4.61 13.63 7.29
N LEU A 129 -5.92 13.36 7.37
CA LEU A 129 -6.95 14.19 6.74
C LEU A 129 -6.92 15.63 7.26
N SER A 130 -6.80 15.81 8.58
CA SER A 130 -6.71 17.14 9.20
C SER A 130 -5.49 17.93 8.70
N VAL A 131 -4.33 17.28 8.65
CA VAL A 131 -3.08 17.91 8.17
C VAL A 131 -3.15 18.21 6.67
N GLN A 132 -3.70 17.29 5.88
CA GLN A 132 -3.87 17.47 4.43
C GLN A 132 -4.83 18.64 4.13
N GLU A 133 -5.96 18.72 4.82
CA GLU A 133 -6.93 19.79 4.67
C GLU A 133 -6.29 21.15 4.99
N GLN A 134 -5.53 21.23 6.08
CA GLN A 134 -4.79 22.45 6.42
C GLN A 134 -3.77 22.83 5.34
N ALA A 135 -3.02 21.86 4.81
CA ALA A 135 -2.07 22.10 3.73
C ALA A 135 -2.75 22.61 2.45
N PHE A 136 -3.90 22.03 2.08
CA PHE A 136 -4.67 22.45 0.90
C PHE A 136 -5.29 23.83 1.07
N GLN A 137 -5.79 24.16 2.26
CA GLN A 137 -6.27 25.51 2.57
C GLN A 137 -5.15 26.56 2.41
N TYR A 138 -3.93 26.26 2.89
CA TYR A 138 -2.79 27.15 2.69
C TYR A 138 -2.39 27.27 1.23
N ALA A 139 -2.38 26.16 0.48
CA ALA A 139 -2.08 26.18 -0.95
C ALA A 139 -3.09 27.04 -1.73
N GLU A 140 -4.39 26.90 -1.47
CA GLU A 140 -5.45 27.68 -2.08
C GLU A 140 -5.31 29.18 -1.79
N ARG A 141 -5.03 29.55 -0.53
CA ARG A 141 -4.81 30.96 -0.14
C ARG A 141 -3.60 31.57 -0.85
N LEU A 142 -2.52 30.81 -1.01
CA LEU A 142 -1.32 31.24 -1.74
C LEU A 142 -1.62 31.46 -3.23
N GLU A 143 -2.37 30.56 -3.86
CA GLU A 143 -2.78 30.70 -5.27
C GLU A 143 -3.67 31.92 -5.49
N LEU A 144 -4.62 32.17 -4.59
CA LEU A 144 -5.53 33.31 -4.64
C LEU A 144 -4.86 34.65 -4.28
N ARG A 145 -3.60 34.65 -3.83
CA ARG A 145 -2.85 35.84 -3.34
C ARG A 145 -3.61 36.62 -2.26
N THR A 146 -4.44 35.93 -1.49
CA THR A 146 -5.23 36.51 -0.39
C THR A 146 -4.51 36.47 0.95
N VAL A 147 -3.29 35.93 0.99
CA VAL A 147 -2.48 35.87 2.21
C VAL A 147 -2.07 37.28 2.63
N THR A 148 -2.46 37.67 3.83
CA THR A 148 -2.02 38.92 4.46
C THR A 148 -0.84 38.63 5.39
N ASP A 149 0.11 39.57 5.53
CA ASP A 149 1.34 39.40 6.34
C ASP A 149 1.09 38.95 7.79
N THR A 150 -0.12 39.18 8.31
CA THR A 150 -0.57 38.76 9.65
C THR A 150 -0.85 37.25 9.80
N GLU A 151 -0.93 36.49 8.71
CA GLU A 151 -1.23 35.05 8.75
C GLU A 151 0.04 34.17 8.65
N ILE A 152 1.23 34.77 8.52
CA ILE A 152 2.55 34.10 8.43
C ILE A 152 3.36 34.29 9.73
N THR A 153 2.71 34.27 10.88
CA THR A 153 3.43 34.25 12.17
C THR A 153 3.50 32.83 12.72
N GLU A 154 4.74 32.38 12.95
CA GLU A 154 5.14 31.13 13.64
C GLU A 154 4.38 30.86 14.94
#